data_AF-A0A132A1W9-F1
#
_entry.id   AF-A0A132A1W9-F1
#
_cell.length_a   1.000
_cell.length_b   1.000
_cell.length_c   1.000
_cell.angle_alpha   90.00
_cell.angle_beta   90.00
_cell.angle_gamma   90.00
#
_symmetry.space_group_name_H-M   'P 1'
#
loop_
_entity.id
_entity.type
_entity.pdbx_description
1 polymer ?
#
loop_
_entity_poly.entity_id
_entity_poly.type
_entity_poly.pdbx_seq_one_letter_code
_entity_poly.pdbx_strand_id
1 'polypeptide(L)' 'MQISVQFDQPFTGIVHVKNFRRDPCQIYGNGSTSLSLTIDLLAGHNRPNYCGVYRTKVIT' A
#
# COMPACT_ATOMS: atom_id res chain seq x y z
N MET A 1 1.62 -4.24 7.52
CA MET A 1 0.32 -4.70 7.01
C MET A 1 0.50 -5.12 5.57
N GLN A 2 -0.05 -6.27 5.18
CA GLN A 2 -0.10 -6.71 3.79
C GLN A 2 -1.51 -6.51 3.26
N ILE A 3 -1.61 -5.88 2.10
CA ILE A 3 -2.87 -5.58 1.41
C ILE A 3 -2.83 -6.37 0.11
N SER A 4 -3.75 -7.32 -0.04
CA SER A 4 -3.92 -8.08 -1.27
C SER A 4 -5.05 -7.48 -2.09
N VAL A 5 -4.78 -7.21 -3.37
CA VAL A 5 -5.75 -6.70 -4.33
C VAL A 5 -5.96 -7.76 -5.39
N GLN A 6 -7.21 -8.15 -5.59
CA GLN A 6 -7.63 -9.07 -6.64
C GLN A 6 -8.28 -8.26 -7.76
N PHE A 7 -7.89 -8.57 -8.99
CA PHE A 7 -8.42 -7.99 -10.22
C PHE A 7 -9.15 -9.08 -11.03
N ASP A 8 -10.14 -8.67 -11.80
CA ASP A 8 -10.89 -9.59 -12.68
C ASP A 8 -10.07 -9.98 -13.93
N GLN A 9 -9.04 -9.20 -14.26
CA GLN A 9 -8.16 -9.39 -15.43
C GLN A 9 -6.70 -9.08 -15.07
N PRO A 10 -5.72 -9.57 -15.86
CA PRO A 10 -4.32 -9.19 -15.74
C PRO A 10 -4.12 -7.68 -15.57
N PHE A 11 -3.45 -7.28 -14.49
CA PHE A 11 -3.24 -5.87 -14.17
C PHE A 11 -1.78 -5.43 -14.40
N THR A 12 -1.59 -4.35 -15.15
CA THR A 12 -0.29 -3.75 -15.48
C THR A 12 -0.17 -2.28 -15.06
N GLY A 13 -1.13 -1.77 -14.29
CA GLY A 13 -1.10 -0.41 -13.72
C GLY A 13 -0.28 -0.31 -12.44
N ILE A 14 -0.56 0.70 -11.62
CA ILE A 14 0.10 0.92 -10.32
C ILE A 14 -0.95 0.88 -9.22
N VAL A 15 -0.77 0.02 -8.22
CA VAL A 15 -1.51 0.08 -6.95
C VAL A 15 -0.71 0.93 -5.99
N HIS A 16 -1.32 1.97 -5.42
CA HIS A 16 -0.63 2.85 -4.48
C HIS A 16 -1.55 3.35 -3.38
N VAL A 17 -0.99 3.74 -2.24
CA VAL A 17 -1.75 4.39 -1.17
C VAL A 17 -2.17 5.79 -1.63
N LYS A 18 -3.34 6.26 -1.20
CA LYS A 18 -3.89 7.57 -1.58
C LYS A 18 -2.86 8.68 -1.29
N ASN A 19 -2.50 9.45 -2.31
CA ASN A 19 -1.50 10.54 -2.28
C ASN A 19 -0.03 10.12 -2.06
N PHE A 20 0.31 8.82 -2.03
CA PHE A 20 1.68 8.33 -1.88
C PHE A 20 2.08 7.43 -3.06
N ARG A 21 2.43 8.05 -4.20
CA ARG A 21 2.85 7.39 -5.46
C ARG A 21 4.38 7.22 -5.53
N ARG A 22 4.94 6.50 -4.57
CA ARG A 22 6.39 6.24 -4.46
C ARG A 22 6.63 4.98 -3.66
N ASP A 23 7.79 4.37 -3.83
CA ASP A 23 8.17 3.21 -3.00
C ASP A 23 8.40 3.66 -1.53
N PRO A 24 8.05 2.82 -0.54
CA PRO A 24 7.42 1.50 -0.63
C PRO A 24 5.87 1.52 -0.65
N CYS A 25 5.26 2.67 -0.92
CA CYS A 25 3.81 2.89 -0.82
C CYS A 25 3.04 2.55 -2.10
N GLN A 26 3.71 1.93 -3.07
CA GLN A 26 3.15 1.50 -4.33
C GLN A 26 3.75 0.16 -4.78
N ILE A 27 3.06 -0.51 -5.70
CA ILE A 27 3.54 -1.68 -6.41
C ILE A 27 3.06 -1.63 -7.86
N TYR A 28 3.94 -2.02 -8.78
CA TYR A 28 3.61 -2.14 -10.21
C TYR A 28 2.94 -3.48 -10.48
N GLY A 29 1.92 -3.45 -11.33
CA GLY A 29 1.31 -4.65 -11.87
C GLY A 29 2.29 -5.39 -12.79
N ASN A 30 2.29 -6.71 -12.66
CA ASN A 30 3.15 -7.61 -13.40
C ASN A 30 2.35 -8.52 -14.36
N GLY A 31 1.11 -8.16 -14.68
CA GLY A 31 0.20 -8.99 -15.48
C GLY A 31 -0.49 -10.10 -14.67
N SER A 32 -0.24 -10.22 -13.37
CA SER A 32 -1.02 -11.07 -12.48
C SER A 32 -2.42 -10.49 -12.26
N THR A 33 -3.37 -11.35 -11.88
CA THR A 33 -4.69 -10.94 -11.37
C THR A 33 -4.67 -10.66 -9.86
N SER A 34 -3.56 -10.95 -9.19
CA SER A 34 -3.39 -10.71 -7.76
C SER A 34 -2.06 -10.00 -7.49
N LEU A 35 -2.12 -8.94 -6.68
CA LEU A 35 -0.95 -8.21 -6.19
C LEU A 35 -1.01 -8.04 -4.68
N SER A 36 0.16 -7.99 -4.05
CA SER A 36 0.32 -7.73 -2.62
C SER A 36 1.17 -6.50 -2.39
N LEU A 37 0.62 -5.52 -1.68
CA LEU A 37 1.31 -4.31 -1.22
C LEU A 37 1.55 -4.39 0.29
N THR A 38 2.81 -4.26 0.70
CA THR A 38 3.18 -4.23 2.12
C THR A 38 3.45 -2.80 2.56
N ILE A 39 2.74 -2.35 3.60
CA ILE A 39 2.91 -1.02 4.20
C ILE A 39 3.32 -1.13 5.67
N ASP A 40 4.21 -0.23 6.10
CA ASP A 40 4.54 -0.06 7.51
C ASP A 40 3.47 0.81 8.18
N LEU A 41 2.75 0.23 9.14
CA LEU A 41 1.73 0.95 9.92
C LEU A 41 2.34 1.83 11.02
N LEU A 42 3.59 1.56 11.40
CA LEU A 42 4.27 2.17 12.53
C LEU A 42 5.21 3.31 12.14
N ALA A 43 5.55 3.43 10.85
CA ALA A 43 6.34 4.51 10.30
C ALA A 43 5.82 5.88 10.76
N GLY A 44 6.71 6.72 11.32
CA GLY A 44 6.40 8.10 11.65
C GLY A 44 6.43 8.99 10.41
N HIS A 45 5.71 10.12 10.42
CA HIS A 45 5.58 11.06 9.29
C HIS A 45 6.90 11.45 8.61
N ASN A 46 8.00 11.52 9.37
CA ASN A 46 9.31 11.93 8.88
C ASN A 46 10.14 10.78 8.29
N ARG A 47 9.59 9.56 8.20
CA ARG A 47 10.31 8.39 7.69
C ARG A 47 10.03 8.17 6.20
N PRO A 48 11.03 7.71 5.42
CA PRO A 48 10.83 7.41 4.00
C PRO A 48 9.74 6.35 3.75
N ASN A 49 9.57 5.39 4.65
CA ASN A 49 8.55 4.35 4.52
C ASN A 49 7.16 4.76 5.06
N TYR A 50 6.95 6.03 5.41
CA TYR A 50 5.63 6.55 5.77
C TYR A 50 4.72 6.66 4.54
N CYS A 51 3.56 5.99 4.61
CA CYS A 51 2.58 5.92 3.51
C CYS A 51 1.23 6.58 3.84
N GLY A 52 1.18 7.54 4.77
CA GLY A 52 -0.06 8.27 5.04
C GLY A 52 -1.07 7.57 5.94
N VAL A 53 -0.64 6.56 6.70
CA VAL A 53 -1.53 5.76 7.56
C VAL A 53 -1.76 6.48 8.89
N TYR A 54 -3.03 6.80 9.17
CA TYR A 54 -3.46 7.29 10.47
C TYR A 54 -3.83 6.14 11.40
N ARG A 55 -3.31 6.19 12.63
CA ARG A 55 -3.64 5.23 13.69
C ARG A 55 -4.56 5.92 14.67
N THR A 56 -5.73 5.34 14.91
CA THR A 56 -6.61 5.74 16.01
C THR A 56 -6.46 4.75 17.16
N LYS A 57 -6.40 5.25 18.40
CA LYS A 57 -6.45 4.40 19.58
C LYS A 57 -7.91 4.12 19.89
N VAL A 58 -8.32 2.87 19.79
CA VAL A 58 -9.61 2.44 20.35
C VAL A 58 -9.41 2.26 21.85
N ILE A 59 -10.16 3.01 22.65
CA ILE A 59 -10.20 2.84 24.11
C ILE A 59 -11.35 1.87 24.36
N THR A 60 -11.01 0.63 24.67
CA THR A 60 -11.96 -0.40 25.13
C THR A 60 -11.98 -0.42 26.65
#